data_AF-A0A1W1BLW3-F1
#
_entry.id   AF-A0A1W1BLW3-F1
#
_cell.length_a   1.000
_cell.length_b   1.000
_cell.length_c   1.000
_cell.angle_alpha   90.00
_cell.angle_beta   90.00
_cell.angle_gamma   90.00
#
_symmetry.space_group_name_H-M   'P 1'
#
loop_
_entity.id
_entity.type
_entity.pdbx_description
1 polymer ?
#
loop_
_entity_poly.entity_id
_entity_poly.type
_entity_poly.pdbx_seq_one_letter_code
_entity_poly.pdbx_strand_id
1 'polypeptide(L)'
;MNSLMIKALGFAVVLILATIFVVTKLNIDIFADSVNALTMGGAIAIAVITAAVSVKYINQMKTDTASGQLADENWDGIGEYKNELPSGWAYSFLGTIIWALWYWTVGYPVNAYSQIGEYNEEVKAYNAKFEAAHKTDDAATLKEMGESIFLVQCQQCHGATGDGLSGRAQDFTSHRSKEEVLAIINNGQNALGAFPGGMPAGMASGADAEAIAAYVAGGFKGEKPAAFATCASCHGENGKGMPMVAPSINGYAVHNALAKGKKGKIGRMPAFGTMITPVQEKALTAYVQSLAN
;
A
#
# COMPACT_ATOMS: atom_id res chain seq x y z
N MET A 1 38.48 -35.48 -5.68
CA MET A 1 38.10 -34.10 -6.05
C MET A 1 39.38 -33.35 -6.45
N ASN A 2 39.45 -32.73 -7.64
CA ASN A 2 40.72 -32.11 -8.08
C ASN A 2 40.98 -30.76 -7.38
N SER A 3 42.22 -30.27 -7.47
CA SER A 3 42.65 -29.01 -6.81
C SER A 3 41.77 -27.81 -7.18
N LEU A 4 41.29 -27.73 -8.43
CA LEU A 4 40.41 -26.65 -8.89
C LEU A 4 39.03 -26.72 -8.22
N MET A 5 38.48 -27.92 -8.05
CA MET A 5 37.18 -28.14 -7.41
C MET A 5 37.21 -27.79 -5.92
N ILE A 6 38.30 -28.15 -5.23
CA ILE A 6 38.49 -27.77 -3.82
C ILE A 6 38.53 -26.24 -3.67
N LYS A 7 39.29 -25.56 -4.53
CA LYS A 7 39.41 -24.08 -4.51
C LYS A 7 38.07 -23.39 -4.81
N ALA A 8 37.32 -23.87 -5.80
CA ALA A 8 36.04 -23.27 -6.16
C ALA A 8 34.95 -23.51 -5.12
N LEU A 9 34.87 -24.70 -4.53
CA LEU A 9 33.96 -24.95 -3.41
C LEU A 9 34.36 -24.14 -2.18
N GLY A 10 35.66 -24.00 -1.91
CA GLY A 10 36.17 -23.10 -0.87
C GLY A 10 35.75 -21.64 -1.11
N PHE A 11 35.83 -21.15 -2.34
CA PHE A 11 35.36 -19.82 -2.72
C PHE A 11 33.84 -19.66 -2.54
N ALA A 12 33.05 -20.66 -2.95
CA ALA A 12 31.60 -20.66 -2.75
C ALA A 12 31.23 -20.62 -1.26
N VAL A 13 31.94 -21.38 -0.41
CA VAL A 13 31.77 -21.33 1.06
C VAL A 13 32.07 -19.94 1.60
N VAL A 14 33.16 -19.29 1.16
CA VAL A 14 33.48 -17.91 1.57
C VAL A 14 32.36 -16.94 1.18
N LEU A 15 31.81 -17.05 -0.03
CA LEU A 15 30.68 -16.23 -0.45
C LEU A 15 29.43 -16.46 0.40
N ILE A 16 29.09 -17.73 0.68
CA ILE A 16 27.95 -18.09 1.54
C ILE A 16 28.14 -17.51 2.94
N LEU A 17 29.34 -17.63 3.53
CA LEU A 17 29.64 -17.07 4.85
C LEU A 17 29.53 -15.53 4.85
N ALA A 18 29.99 -14.87 3.78
CA ALA A 18 29.84 -13.43 3.63
C ALA A 18 28.36 -13.02 3.52
N THR A 19 27.54 -13.77 2.78
CA THR A 19 26.09 -13.55 2.69
C THR A 19 25.42 -13.71 4.05
N ILE A 20 25.71 -14.79 4.78
CA ILE A 20 25.18 -15.02 6.13
C ILE A 20 25.59 -13.88 7.07
N PHE A 21 26.84 -13.42 6.99
CA PHE A 21 27.31 -12.28 7.76
C PHE A 21 26.51 -10.99 7.45
N VAL A 22 26.25 -10.69 6.18
CA VAL A 22 25.45 -9.51 5.81
C VAL A 22 24.01 -9.65 6.31
N VAL A 23 23.37 -10.81 6.10
CA VAL A 23 21.98 -11.07 6.50
C VAL A 23 21.81 -10.96 8.02
N THR A 24 22.74 -11.51 8.79
CA THR A 24 22.75 -11.37 10.26
C THR A 24 22.96 -9.92 10.71
N LYS A 25 23.72 -9.10 9.96
CA LYS A 25 23.86 -7.66 10.24
C LYS A 25 22.61 -6.83 9.91
N LEU A 26 21.74 -7.34 9.05
CA LEU A 26 20.45 -6.71 8.72
C LEU A 26 19.33 -7.09 9.71
N ASN A 27 19.63 -7.82 10.80
CA ASN A 27 18.64 -8.36 11.75
C ASN A 27 17.54 -9.21 11.08
N ILE A 28 17.85 -9.84 9.95
CA ILE A 28 16.94 -10.79 9.31
C ILE A 28 17.15 -12.15 9.97
N ASP A 29 16.09 -12.67 10.61
CA ASP A 29 16.08 -14.03 11.12
C ASP A 29 15.78 -15.01 9.96
N ILE A 30 16.82 -15.73 9.54
CA ILE A 30 16.78 -16.68 8.43
C ILE A 30 15.76 -17.80 8.66
N PHE A 31 15.46 -18.14 9.92
CA PHE A 31 14.59 -19.26 10.28
C PHE A 31 13.24 -18.81 10.84
N ALA A 32 12.97 -17.50 10.91
CA ALA A 32 11.71 -16.98 11.45
C ALA A 32 10.49 -17.31 10.58
N ASP A 33 10.68 -17.43 9.26
CA ASP A 33 9.62 -17.81 8.34
C ASP A 33 10.13 -18.68 7.18
N SER A 34 9.19 -19.36 6.53
CA SER A 34 9.48 -20.28 5.44
C SER A 34 10.07 -19.59 4.20
N VAL A 35 9.75 -18.32 3.97
CA VAL A 35 10.25 -17.57 2.79
C VAL A 35 11.74 -17.28 2.97
N ASN A 36 12.13 -16.76 4.13
CA ASN A 36 13.52 -16.49 4.46
C ASN A 36 14.36 -17.78 4.47
N ALA A 37 13.84 -18.86 5.05
CA ALA A 37 14.52 -20.15 5.08
C ALA A 37 14.70 -20.75 3.68
N LEU A 38 13.65 -20.74 2.85
CA LEU A 38 13.72 -21.23 1.46
C LEU A 38 14.66 -20.39 0.61
N THR A 39 14.65 -19.06 0.78
CA THR A 39 15.52 -18.15 0.05
C THR A 39 16.99 -18.43 0.37
N MET A 40 17.32 -18.60 1.65
CA MET A 40 18.70 -18.92 2.07
C MET A 40 19.13 -20.31 1.59
N GLY A 41 18.26 -21.31 1.74
CA GLY A 41 18.52 -22.67 1.24
C GLY A 41 18.76 -22.69 -0.28
N GLY A 42 17.94 -21.95 -1.03
CA GLY A 42 18.09 -21.78 -2.47
C GLY A 42 19.40 -21.10 -2.86
N ALA A 43 19.78 -20.02 -2.16
CA ALA A 43 21.03 -19.32 -2.41
C ALA A 43 22.27 -20.22 -2.20
N ILE A 44 22.29 -20.99 -1.12
CA ILE A 44 23.35 -21.97 -0.83
C ILE A 44 23.40 -23.03 -1.92
N ALA A 45 22.25 -23.61 -2.28
CA ALA A 45 22.16 -24.63 -3.31
C ALA A 45 22.69 -24.12 -4.66
N ILE A 46 22.27 -22.93 -5.08
CA ILE A 46 22.72 -22.30 -6.32
C ILE A 46 24.24 -22.08 -6.30
N ALA A 47 24.80 -21.52 -5.23
CA ALA A 47 26.23 -21.25 -5.14
C ALA A 47 27.06 -22.54 -5.22
N VAL A 48 26.67 -23.58 -4.49
CA VAL A 48 27.36 -24.88 -4.48
C VAL A 48 27.23 -25.60 -5.82
N ILE A 49 26.02 -25.70 -6.36
CA ILE A 49 25.77 -26.37 -7.65
C ILE A 49 26.50 -25.64 -8.77
N THR A 50 26.45 -24.31 -8.81
CA THR A 50 27.15 -23.53 -9.83
C THR A 50 28.66 -23.77 -9.75
N ALA A 51 29.26 -23.64 -8.57
CA ALA A 51 30.70 -23.88 -8.41
C ALA A 51 31.10 -25.31 -8.82
N ALA A 52 30.32 -26.31 -8.40
CA ALA A 52 30.58 -27.71 -8.73
C ALA A 52 30.43 -27.98 -10.24
N VAL A 53 29.35 -27.52 -10.87
CA VAL A 53 29.06 -27.74 -12.28
C VAL A 53 30.06 -27.00 -13.16
N SER A 54 30.30 -25.71 -12.90
CA SER A 54 31.25 -24.91 -13.66
C SER A 54 32.65 -25.51 -13.61
N VAL A 55 33.14 -25.93 -12.44
CA VAL A 55 34.47 -26.54 -12.35
C VAL A 55 34.53 -27.92 -12.99
N LYS A 56 33.47 -28.73 -12.88
CA LYS A 56 33.40 -30.01 -13.60
C LYS A 56 33.59 -29.78 -15.09
N TYR A 57 32.80 -28.89 -15.70
CA TYR A 57 32.86 -28.63 -17.14
C TYR A 57 34.15 -27.91 -17.56
N ILE A 58 34.68 -26.97 -16.78
CA ILE A 58 35.99 -26.34 -17.05
C ILE A 58 37.11 -27.36 -17.09
N ASN A 59 37.09 -28.36 -16.21
CA ASN A 59 38.10 -29.41 -16.25
C ASN A 59 37.89 -30.35 -17.43
N GLN A 60 36.63 -30.68 -17.74
CA GLN A 60 36.29 -31.52 -18.87
C GLN A 60 36.74 -30.89 -20.20
N MET A 61 36.50 -29.58 -20.40
CA MET A 61 36.93 -28.85 -21.61
C MET A 61 38.45 -28.84 -21.86
N LYS A 62 39.29 -29.09 -20.84
CA LYS A 62 40.74 -29.11 -21.01
C LYS A 62 41.25 -30.37 -21.69
N THR A 63 40.48 -31.45 -21.63
CA THR A 63 40.93 -32.78 -22.05
C THR A 63 39.96 -33.48 -22.98
N ASP A 64 38.69 -33.10 -22.98
CA ASP A 64 37.71 -33.65 -23.91
C ASP A 64 37.87 -33.05 -25.29
N THR A 65 37.86 -33.92 -26.29
CA THR A 65 37.73 -33.58 -27.70
C THR A 65 36.44 -34.17 -28.23
N ALA A 66 35.81 -33.47 -29.18
CA ALA A 66 34.65 -34.00 -29.86
C ALA A 66 35.07 -35.23 -30.68
N SER A 67 34.39 -36.35 -30.45
CA SER A 67 34.55 -37.60 -31.21
C SER A 67 33.16 -38.07 -31.69
N GLY A 68 33.13 -38.90 -32.73
CA GLY A 68 31.89 -39.40 -33.32
C GLY A 68 32.05 -39.76 -34.79
N GLN A 69 31.00 -40.32 -35.38
CA GLN A 69 30.92 -40.53 -36.82
C GLN A 69 30.66 -39.19 -37.51
N LEU A 70 31.49 -38.83 -38.50
CA LEU A 70 31.24 -37.66 -39.35
C LEU A 70 30.12 -37.96 -40.36
N ALA A 71 29.35 -36.93 -40.68
CA ALA A 71 28.50 -36.95 -41.87
C ALA A 71 29.35 -37.00 -43.14
N ASP A 72 28.77 -37.57 -44.20
CA ASP A 72 29.46 -37.74 -45.48
C ASP A 72 29.65 -36.40 -46.21
N GLU A 73 28.79 -35.43 -45.91
CA GLU A 73 28.86 -34.07 -46.44
C GLU A 73 29.81 -33.20 -45.59
N ASN A 74 30.57 -32.35 -46.27
CA ASN A 74 31.38 -31.31 -45.63
C ASN A 74 31.16 -29.96 -46.31
N TRP A 75 31.35 -28.90 -45.53
CA TRP A 75 31.18 -27.52 -45.98
C TRP A 75 32.47 -26.77 -45.67
N ASP A 76 33.22 -26.42 -46.72
CA ASP A 76 34.50 -25.71 -46.60
C ASP A 76 35.50 -26.38 -45.65
N GLY A 77 35.59 -27.71 -45.73
CA GLY A 77 36.46 -28.51 -44.87
C GLY A 77 35.96 -28.70 -43.43
N ILE A 78 34.78 -28.17 -43.07
CA ILE A 78 34.10 -28.42 -41.79
C ILE A 78 33.09 -29.55 -41.98
N GLY A 79 33.25 -30.63 -41.20
CA GLY A 79 32.29 -31.74 -41.14
C GLY A 79 31.50 -31.74 -39.84
N GLU A 80 30.29 -32.31 -39.87
CA GLU A 80 29.40 -32.41 -38.71
C GLU A 80 29.41 -33.83 -38.11
N TYR A 81 29.43 -33.94 -36.78
CA TYR A 81 29.30 -35.23 -36.10
C TYR A 81 27.84 -35.66 -35.97
N LYS A 82 27.54 -36.94 -36.23
CA LYS A 82 26.23 -37.58 -36.02
C LYS A 82 26.01 -37.99 -34.56
N ASN A 83 26.48 -37.18 -33.62
CA ASN A 83 26.34 -37.47 -32.18
C ASN A 83 24.89 -37.34 -31.73
N GLU A 84 24.45 -38.23 -30.85
CA GLU A 84 23.15 -38.09 -30.20
C GLU A 84 23.12 -36.83 -29.30
N LEU A 85 21.91 -36.33 -29.07
CA LEU A 85 21.69 -35.22 -28.15
C LEU A 85 22.24 -35.55 -26.76
N PRO A 86 22.95 -34.64 -26.08
CA PRO A 86 23.36 -34.86 -24.69
C PRO A 86 22.13 -35.13 -23.83
N SER A 87 22.11 -36.28 -23.14
CA SER A 87 20.94 -36.70 -22.35
C SER A 87 20.52 -35.66 -21.31
N GLY A 88 21.48 -34.99 -20.66
CA GLY A 88 21.21 -33.89 -19.72
C GLY A 88 20.49 -32.70 -20.37
N TRP A 89 20.83 -32.37 -21.63
CA TRP A 89 20.11 -31.33 -22.38
C TRP A 89 18.69 -31.81 -22.71
N ALA A 90 18.54 -33.04 -23.19
CA ALA A 90 17.24 -33.61 -23.55
C ALA A 90 16.29 -33.68 -22.33
N TYR A 91 16.77 -34.12 -21.17
CA TYR A 91 15.98 -34.14 -19.94
C TYR A 91 15.65 -32.74 -19.43
N SER A 92 16.58 -31.78 -19.54
CA SER A 92 16.31 -30.39 -19.15
C SER A 92 15.24 -29.77 -20.04
N PHE A 93 15.33 -30.00 -21.36
CA PHE A 93 14.34 -29.55 -22.33
C PHE A 93 12.96 -30.19 -22.11
N LEU A 94 12.91 -31.49 -21.81
CA LEU A 94 11.66 -32.14 -21.42
C LEU A 94 11.11 -31.56 -20.10
N GLY A 95 11.99 -31.27 -19.15
CA GLY A 95 11.63 -30.65 -17.88
C GLY A 95 10.98 -29.27 -18.04
N THR A 96 11.49 -28.43 -18.95
CA THR A 96 10.86 -27.12 -19.22
C THR A 96 9.48 -27.26 -19.88
N ILE A 97 9.29 -28.27 -20.74
CA ILE A 97 7.97 -28.58 -21.32
C ILE A 97 7.01 -29.02 -20.22
N ILE A 98 7.42 -29.95 -19.36
CA ILE A 98 6.60 -30.41 -18.23
C ILE A 98 6.25 -29.25 -17.29
N TRP A 99 7.22 -28.39 -16.99
CA TRP A 99 7.02 -27.19 -16.17
C TRP A 99 6.03 -26.23 -16.81
N ALA A 100 6.17 -25.94 -18.11
CA ALA A 100 5.23 -25.10 -18.84
C ALA A 100 3.82 -25.68 -18.79
N LEU A 101 3.69 -27.01 -19.00
CA LEU A 101 2.42 -27.72 -18.92
C LEU A 101 1.80 -27.65 -17.53
N TRP A 102 2.59 -27.78 -16.46
CA TRP A 102 2.11 -27.62 -15.09
C TRP A 102 1.71 -26.16 -14.81
N TYR A 103 2.52 -25.19 -15.23
CA TYR A 103 2.34 -23.77 -14.92
C TYR A 103 0.99 -23.24 -15.43
N TRP A 104 0.66 -23.45 -16.70
CA TRP A 104 -0.58 -22.90 -17.29
C TRP A 104 -1.84 -23.75 -17.05
N THR A 105 -1.72 -24.98 -16.51
CA THR A 105 -2.88 -25.86 -16.24
C THR A 105 -3.19 -26.01 -14.76
N VAL A 106 -2.18 -25.98 -13.89
CA VAL A 106 -2.31 -26.20 -12.44
C VAL A 106 -1.84 -24.98 -11.66
N GLY A 107 -0.66 -24.42 -11.94
CA GLY A 107 -0.08 -23.33 -11.16
C GLY A 107 -0.90 -22.04 -11.28
N TYR A 108 -1.03 -21.54 -12.51
CA TYR A 108 -1.80 -20.37 -12.89
C TYR A 108 -2.71 -20.73 -14.07
N PRO A 109 -3.82 -21.46 -13.83
CA PRO A 109 -4.68 -21.95 -14.88
C PRO A 109 -5.26 -20.80 -15.70
N VAL A 110 -5.04 -20.81 -17.02
CA VAL A 110 -5.42 -19.69 -17.91
C VAL A 110 -6.91 -19.33 -17.84
N ASN A 111 -7.76 -20.30 -17.50
CA ASN A 111 -9.21 -20.17 -17.44
C ASN A 111 -9.77 -19.82 -16.04
N ALA A 112 -8.95 -19.79 -14.99
CA ALA A 112 -9.42 -19.63 -13.61
C ALA A 112 -8.62 -18.60 -12.80
N TYR A 113 -7.34 -18.44 -13.08
CA TYR A 113 -6.50 -17.52 -12.34
C TYR A 113 -6.74 -16.06 -12.75
N SER A 114 -6.77 -15.17 -11.75
CA SER A 114 -6.85 -13.73 -11.94
C SER A 114 -5.90 -13.04 -10.99
N GLN A 115 -4.93 -12.30 -11.54
CA GLN A 115 -4.02 -11.46 -10.76
C GLN A 115 -4.78 -10.42 -9.93
N ILE A 116 -5.88 -9.88 -10.48
CA ILE A 116 -6.75 -8.93 -9.75
C ILE A 116 -7.50 -9.64 -8.62
N GLY A 117 -7.92 -10.89 -8.85
CA GLY A 117 -8.55 -11.73 -7.83
C GLY A 117 -7.61 -12.01 -6.66
N GLU A 118 -6.40 -12.50 -6.96
CA GLU A 118 -5.36 -12.77 -5.96
C GLU A 118 -5.00 -11.51 -5.17
N TYR A 119 -4.77 -10.38 -5.86
CA TYR A 119 -4.54 -9.09 -5.21
C TYR A 119 -5.69 -8.69 -4.28
N ASN A 120 -6.94 -8.84 -4.71
CA ASN A 120 -8.09 -8.52 -3.88
C ASN A 120 -8.19 -9.42 -2.64
N GLU A 121 -7.85 -10.70 -2.75
CA GLU A 121 -7.80 -11.63 -1.61
C GLU A 121 -6.66 -11.28 -0.65
N GLU A 122 -5.48 -10.98 -1.18
CA GLU A 122 -4.30 -10.57 -0.40
C GLU A 122 -4.59 -9.28 0.37
N VAL A 123 -5.08 -8.24 -0.32
CA VAL A 123 -5.43 -6.95 0.31
C VAL A 123 -6.54 -7.14 1.34
N LYS A 124 -7.55 -7.97 1.06
CA LYS A 124 -8.61 -8.26 2.03
C LYS A 124 -8.07 -8.94 3.28
N ALA A 125 -7.20 -9.94 3.12
CA ALA A 125 -6.57 -10.65 4.23
C ALA A 125 -5.64 -9.73 5.03
N TYR A 126 -4.85 -8.89 4.35
CA TYR A 126 -3.99 -7.90 4.96
C TYR A 126 -4.81 -6.87 5.74
N ASN A 127 -5.83 -6.27 5.13
CA ASN A 127 -6.70 -5.27 5.76
C ASN A 127 -7.39 -5.85 7.00
N ALA A 128 -7.86 -7.11 6.96
CA ALA A 128 -8.45 -7.76 8.12
C ALA A 128 -7.45 -7.90 9.29
N LYS A 129 -6.20 -8.29 9.00
CA LYS A 129 -5.13 -8.36 10.02
C LYS A 129 -4.77 -6.98 10.56
N PHE A 130 -4.65 -5.99 9.67
CA PHE A 130 -4.35 -4.60 10.02
C PHE A 130 -5.42 -4.02 10.95
N GLU A 131 -6.70 -4.15 10.57
CA GLU A 131 -7.83 -3.68 11.39
C GLU A 131 -7.89 -4.36 12.75
N ALA A 132 -7.58 -5.66 12.82
CA ALA A 132 -7.54 -6.39 14.09
C ALA A 132 -6.39 -5.93 14.98
N ALA A 133 -5.21 -5.70 14.42
CA ALA A 133 -4.01 -5.26 15.16
C ALA A 133 -4.18 -3.85 15.75
N HIS A 134 -4.83 -2.95 15.01
CA HIS A 134 -4.93 -1.53 15.37
C HIS A 134 -6.29 -1.14 15.96
N LYS A 135 -7.14 -2.11 16.29
CA LYS A 135 -8.51 -1.88 16.78
C LYS A 135 -8.54 -1.06 18.08
N THR A 136 -7.57 -1.28 18.95
CA THR A 136 -7.49 -0.70 20.30
C THR A 136 -6.35 0.29 20.47
N ASP A 137 -5.78 0.77 19.36
CA ASP A 137 -4.73 1.78 19.39
C ASP A 137 -5.22 3.05 20.08
N ASP A 138 -4.31 3.66 20.84
CA ASP A 138 -4.58 4.91 21.54
C ASP A 138 -4.60 6.11 20.57
N ALA A 139 -4.98 7.27 21.10
CA ALA A 139 -5.09 8.49 20.31
C ALA A 139 -3.74 8.98 19.77
N ALA A 140 -2.63 8.70 20.46
CA ALA A 140 -1.30 9.14 20.05
C ALA A 140 -0.81 8.30 18.85
N THR A 141 -0.94 6.97 18.92
CA THR A 141 -0.63 6.06 17.82
C THR A 141 -1.50 6.35 16.60
N LEU A 142 -2.80 6.57 16.79
CA LEU A 142 -3.70 6.94 15.69
C LEU A 142 -3.31 8.28 15.04
N LYS A 143 -2.83 9.25 15.83
CA LYS A 143 -2.35 10.53 15.30
C LYS A 143 -1.09 10.36 14.46
N GLU A 144 -0.10 9.60 14.93
CA GLU A 144 1.15 9.32 14.19
C GLU A 144 0.89 8.54 12.89
N MET A 145 0.00 7.55 12.95
CA MET A 145 -0.46 6.82 11.77
C MET A 145 -1.16 7.77 10.79
N GLY A 146 -2.05 8.63 11.29
CA GLY A 146 -2.77 9.60 10.49
C GLY A 146 -1.86 10.62 9.82
N GLU A 147 -0.82 11.08 10.53
CA GLU A 147 0.22 11.97 9.99
C GLU A 147 0.95 11.31 8.83
N SER A 148 1.39 10.07 9.02
CA SER A 148 2.08 9.28 7.99
C SER A 148 1.21 9.12 6.75
N ILE A 149 -0.08 8.77 6.91
CA ILE A 149 -1.01 8.65 5.79
C ILE A 149 -1.23 10.01 5.11
N PHE A 150 -1.39 11.09 5.87
CA PHE A 150 -1.60 12.42 5.33
C PHE A 150 -0.40 12.90 4.50
N LEU A 151 0.82 12.67 5.00
CA LEU A 151 2.05 12.99 4.27
C LEU A 151 2.19 12.14 3.00
N VAL A 152 1.71 10.91 2.96
CA VAL A 152 1.81 10.12 1.71
C VAL A 152 0.68 10.49 0.73
N GLN A 153 -0.55 10.65 1.20
CA GLN A 153 -1.76 10.65 0.36
C GLN A 153 -2.44 12.01 0.20
N CYS A 154 -2.20 12.96 1.11
CA CYS A 154 -3.00 14.19 1.19
C CYS A 154 -2.19 15.46 0.98
N GLN A 155 -0.91 15.48 1.39
CA GLN A 155 -0.10 16.71 1.41
C GLN A 155 0.05 17.38 0.04
N GLN A 156 0.02 16.60 -1.04
CA GLN A 156 0.25 17.10 -2.39
C GLN A 156 -0.85 18.08 -2.82
N CYS A 157 -2.03 17.97 -2.21
CA CYS A 157 -3.15 18.89 -2.44
C CYS A 157 -3.44 19.78 -1.24
N HIS A 158 -3.24 19.29 -0.01
CA HIS A 158 -3.61 20.01 1.22
C HIS A 158 -2.43 20.72 1.91
N GLY A 159 -1.22 20.63 1.37
CA GLY A 159 0.01 21.17 1.98
C GLY A 159 0.60 20.23 3.01
N ALA A 160 1.92 20.26 3.19
CA ALA A 160 2.62 19.41 4.16
C ALA A 160 2.17 19.67 5.62
N THR A 161 1.84 20.93 5.92
CA THR A 161 1.30 21.37 7.22
C THR A 161 -0.23 21.33 7.28
N GLY A 162 -0.91 20.97 6.20
CA GLY A 162 -2.37 21.02 6.11
C GLY A 162 -2.96 22.42 5.96
N ASP A 163 -2.14 23.42 5.59
CA ASP A 163 -2.53 24.83 5.43
C ASP A 163 -3.40 25.12 4.17
N GLY A 164 -3.68 24.10 3.37
CA GLY A 164 -4.50 24.22 2.17
C GLY A 164 -3.82 24.97 1.02
N LEU A 165 -2.48 25.02 0.97
CA LEU A 165 -1.70 25.62 -0.12
C LEU A 165 -2.13 27.06 -0.46
N SER A 166 -2.15 27.93 0.56
CA SER A 166 -2.57 29.33 0.41
C SER A 166 -4.01 29.48 -0.13
N GLY A 167 -4.94 28.72 0.45
CA GLY A 167 -6.38 28.79 0.17
C GLY A 167 -6.83 28.09 -1.12
N ARG A 168 -5.95 27.32 -1.76
CA ARG A 168 -6.24 26.49 -2.94
C ARG A 168 -6.96 25.19 -2.58
N ALA A 169 -6.76 24.67 -1.36
CA ALA A 169 -7.44 23.52 -0.82
C ALA A 169 -8.08 23.85 0.55
N GLN A 170 -8.68 22.85 1.18
CA GLN A 170 -9.16 22.99 2.55
C GLN A 170 -7.95 23.20 3.46
N ASP A 171 -7.94 24.32 4.16
CA ASP A 171 -7.06 24.56 5.28
C ASP A 171 -7.60 23.80 6.49
N PHE A 172 -6.75 22.99 7.12
CA PHE A 172 -7.04 22.21 8.31
C PHE A 172 -6.41 22.81 9.58
N THR A 173 -5.60 23.85 9.45
CA THR A 173 -4.94 24.54 10.57
C THR A 173 -5.83 25.57 11.26
N SER A 174 -6.92 25.94 10.61
CA SER A 174 -7.92 26.88 11.11
C SER A 174 -9.31 26.25 11.13
N HIS A 175 -10.24 26.78 11.93
CA HIS A 175 -11.65 26.47 11.80
C HIS A 175 -12.26 27.16 10.57
N ARG A 176 -13.43 26.70 10.11
CA ARG A 176 -14.16 27.38 9.03
C ARG A 176 -14.39 28.85 9.40
N SER A 177 -14.29 29.73 8.40
CA SER A 177 -14.53 31.15 8.63
C SER A 177 -15.99 31.40 9.03
N LYS A 178 -16.23 32.51 9.74
CA LYS A 178 -17.59 32.91 10.12
C LYS A 178 -18.49 33.05 8.89
N GLU A 179 -17.95 33.62 7.82
CA GLU A 179 -18.65 33.82 6.54
C GLU A 179 -19.02 32.48 5.89
N GLU A 180 -18.11 31.50 5.92
CA GLU A 180 -18.39 30.15 5.43
C GLU A 180 -19.50 29.47 6.23
N VAL A 181 -19.46 29.57 7.57
CA VAL A 181 -20.50 28.99 8.44
C VAL A 181 -21.85 29.67 8.18
N LEU A 182 -21.88 31.00 8.06
CA LEU A 182 -23.10 31.75 7.79
C LEU A 182 -23.68 31.40 6.41
N ALA A 183 -22.83 31.23 5.39
CA ALA A 183 -23.26 30.78 4.07
C ALA A 183 -23.87 29.36 4.12
N ILE A 184 -23.31 28.45 4.93
CA ILE A 184 -23.85 27.10 5.13
C ILE A 184 -25.19 27.15 5.87
N ILE A 185 -25.34 27.98 6.90
CA ILE A 185 -26.62 28.16 7.62
C ILE A 185 -27.71 28.65 6.68
N ASN A 186 -27.39 29.63 5.83
CA ASN A 186 -28.37 30.26 4.94
C ASN A 186 -28.74 29.36 3.76
N ASN A 187 -27.77 28.67 3.14
CA ASN A 187 -27.99 27.94 1.89
C ASN A 187 -28.13 26.42 2.09
N GLY A 188 -27.84 25.91 3.29
CA GLY A 188 -27.74 24.48 3.54
C GLY A 188 -26.50 23.85 2.90
N GLN A 189 -26.31 22.55 3.12
CA GLN A 189 -25.21 21.78 2.55
C GLN A 189 -25.61 20.34 2.27
N ASN A 190 -25.34 19.86 1.06
CA ASN A 190 -25.66 18.49 0.61
C ASN A 190 -27.14 18.10 0.73
N ALA A 191 -28.07 19.06 0.62
CA ALA A 191 -29.51 18.84 0.72
C ALA A 191 -30.06 18.02 -0.47
N LEU A 192 -30.19 16.71 -0.29
CA LEU A 192 -30.75 15.71 -1.19
C LEU A 192 -32.29 15.58 -1.09
N GLY A 193 -32.97 16.51 -0.41
CA GLY A 193 -34.43 16.62 -0.42
C GLY A 193 -35.22 15.67 0.49
N ALA A 194 -34.58 14.74 1.21
CA ALA A 194 -35.22 13.91 2.24
C ALA A 194 -34.26 13.67 3.42
N PHE A 195 -34.73 13.78 4.66
CA PHE A 195 -33.91 13.53 5.86
C PHE A 195 -33.58 12.02 6.01
N PRO A 196 -32.35 11.64 6.37
CA PRO A 196 -31.15 12.45 6.61
C PRO A 196 -30.34 12.62 5.31
N GLY A 197 -30.70 13.64 4.53
CA GLY A 197 -30.11 13.91 3.22
C GLY A 197 -29.54 15.31 3.18
N GLY A 198 -28.74 15.69 4.17
CA GLY A 198 -28.03 16.97 4.19
C GLY A 198 -28.59 18.00 5.15
N MET A 199 -27.86 19.12 5.28
CA MET A 199 -28.21 20.25 6.13
C MET A 199 -29.22 21.15 5.40
N PRO A 200 -30.43 21.37 5.96
CA PRO A 200 -31.41 22.28 5.38
C PRO A 200 -30.91 23.73 5.35
N ALA A 201 -31.44 24.52 4.41
CA ALA A 201 -31.22 25.95 4.31
C ALA A 201 -32.07 26.72 5.34
N GLY A 202 -31.58 27.85 5.84
CA GLY A 202 -32.34 28.77 6.68
C GLY A 202 -32.59 28.28 8.11
N MET A 203 -31.70 27.44 8.66
CA MET A 203 -31.86 26.88 10.01
C MET A 203 -31.74 27.92 11.14
N ALA A 204 -31.17 29.09 10.85
CA ALA A 204 -31.16 30.26 11.72
C ALA A 204 -31.12 31.52 10.83
N SER A 205 -31.48 32.68 11.39
CA SER A 205 -31.48 33.96 10.66
C SER A 205 -31.08 35.14 11.55
N GLY A 206 -30.73 36.27 10.92
CA GLY A 206 -30.42 37.51 11.63
C GLY A 206 -29.29 37.37 12.66
N ALA A 207 -29.48 37.99 13.83
CA ALA A 207 -28.49 37.99 14.91
C ALA A 207 -28.16 36.58 15.44
N ASP A 208 -29.11 35.66 15.40
CA ASP A 208 -28.90 34.28 15.85
C ASP A 208 -27.95 33.52 14.91
N ALA A 209 -28.12 33.68 13.59
CA ALA A 209 -27.20 33.09 12.61
C ALA A 209 -25.78 33.64 12.76
N GLU A 210 -25.65 34.95 12.98
CA GLU A 210 -24.37 35.63 13.21
C GLU A 210 -23.67 35.14 14.48
N ALA A 211 -24.42 34.98 15.58
CA ALA A 211 -23.90 34.48 16.84
C ALA A 211 -23.47 33.00 16.76
N ILE A 212 -24.28 32.16 16.13
CA ILE A 212 -23.95 30.75 15.88
C ILE A 212 -22.71 30.64 15.00
N ALA A 213 -22.64 31.41 13.90
CA ALA A 213 -21.51 31.39 12.99
C ALA A 213 -20.21 31.81 13.69
N ALA A 214 -20.25 32.85 14.52
CA ALA A 214 -19.12 33.28 15.32
C ALA A 214 -18.67 32.22 16.34
N TYR A 215 -19.63 31.58 17.03
CA TYR A 215 -19.35 30.53 18.02
C TYR A 215 -18.69 29.30 17.39
N VAL A 216 -19.20 28.86 16.22
CA VAL A 216 -18.64 27.71 15.48
C VAL A 216 -17.27 28.06 14.90
N ALA A 217 -17.11 29.22 14.27
CA ALA A 217 -15.82 29.67 13.72
C ALA A 217 -14.76 29.90 14.81
N GLY A 218 -15.19 30.28 16.01
CA GLY A 218 -14.36 30.37 17.21
C GLY A 218 -13.98 29.02 17.84
N GLY A 219 -14.35 27.89 17.22
CA GLY A 219 -14.01 26.56 17.73
C GLY A 219 -14.76 26.19 19.00
N PHE A 220 -16.02 26.64 19.15
CA PHE A 220 -16.86 26.38 20.31
C PHE A 220 -16.33 26.97 21.63
N LYS A 221 -15.42 27.95 21.54
CA LYS A 221 -14.89 28.70 22.68
C LYS A 221 -15.79 29.91 22.99
N GLY A 222 -15.93 30.26 24.27
CA GLY A 222 -16.72 31.40 24.73
C GLY A 222 -18.17 31.05 25.09
N GLU A 223 -19.01 32.08 25.23
CA GLU A 223 -20.42 31.92 25.60
C GLU A 223 -21.22 31.28 24.46
N LYS A 224 -21.87 30.16 24.75
CA LYS A 224 -22.68 29.42 23.79
C LYS A 224 -23.99 30.16 23.52
N PRO A 225 -24.29 30.56 22.27
CA PRO A 225 -25.56 31.20 21.95
C PRO A 225 -26.74 30.29 22.27
N ALA A 226 -27.80 30.82 22.90
CA ALA A 226 -29.01 30.06 23.19
C ALA A 226 -29.63 29.45 21.91
N ALA A 227 -29.57 30.18 20.80
CA ALA A 227 -30.05 29.73 19.49
C ALA A 227 -29.29 28.50 18.93
N PHE A 228 -28.10 28.17 19.46
CA PHE A 228 -27.39 26.96 19.05
C PHE A 228 -28.14 25.67 19.41
N ALA A 229 -29.12 25.71 20.32
CA ALA A 229 -29.96 24.56 20.67
C ALA A 229 -30.56 23.88 19.43
N THR A 230 -30.93 24.64 18.40
CA THR A 230 -31.44 24.12 17.13
C THR A 230 -30.37 23.32 16.39
N CYS A 231 -29.11 23.77 16.40
CA CYS A 231 -27.98 23.08 15.77
C CYS A 231 -27.55 21.84 16.57
N ALA A 232 -27.60 21.92 17.89
CA ALA A 232 -27.21 20.85 18.80
C ALA A 232 -28.05 19.58 18.63
N SER A 233 -29.31 19.71 18.19
CA SER A 233 -30.21 18.58 17.93
C SER A 233 -29.65 17.58 16.89
N CYS A 234 -28.83 18.06 15.96
CA CYS A 234 -28.18 17.23 14.93
C CYS A 234 -26.68 17.11 15.15
N HIS A 235 -26.01 18.20 15.53
CA HIS A 235 -24.55 18.27 15.64
C HIS A 235 -24.01 17.99 17.05
N GLY A 236 -24.89 17.76 18.02
CA GLY A 236 -24.54 17.57 19.42
C GLY A 236 -24.21 18.88 20.13
N GLU A 237 -24.27 18.85 21.47
CA GLU A 237 -24.05 20.01 22.33
C GLU A 237 -22.69 20.67 22.16
N ASN A 238 -21.67 19.87 21.82
CA ASN A 238 -20.27 20.28 21.63
C ASN A 238 -19.85 20.30 20.15
N GLY A 239 -20.80 20.16 19.22
CA GLY A 239 -20.53 20.18 17.78
C GLY A 239 -19.76 18.98 17.24
N LYS A 240 -19.59 17.89 18.01
CA LYS A 240 -18.86 16.69 17.56
C LYS A 240 -19.60 15.87 16.50
N GLY A 241 -20.84 16.22 16.19
CA GLY A 241 -21.68 15.49 15.25
C GLY A 241 -22.33 14.25 15.88
N MET A 242 -23.25 13.66 15.13
CA MET A 242 -23.95 12.44 15.49
C MET A 242 -23.82 11.45 14.32
N PRO A 243 -23.34 10.22 14.56
CA PRO A 243 -23.20 9.21 13.51
C PRO A 243 -24.48 9.06 12.69
N MET A 244 -24.37 9.02 11.37
CA MET A 244 -25.47 8.90 10.42
C MET A 244 -26.50 10.05 10.39
N VAL A 245 -26.34 11.08 11.24
CA VAL A 245 -27.26 12.23 11.33
C VAL A 245 -26.59 13.49 10.80
N ALA A 246 -25.47 13.90 11.41
CA ALA A 246 -24.75 15.10 11.00
C ALA A 246 -23.24 15.01 11.32
N PRO A 247 -22.39 15.62 10.48
CA PRO A 247 -20.95 15.62 10.70
C PRO A 247 -20.54 16.46 11.90
N SER A 248 -19.31 16.25 12.37
CA SER A 248 -18.67 17.21 13.28
C SER A 248 -18.56 18.58 12.61
N ILE A 249 -18.95 19.62 13.34
CA ILE A 249 -18.74 21.03 13.02
C ILE A 249 -17.74 21.68 14.00
N ASN A 250 -17.36 20.97 15.06
CA ASN A 250 -16.22 21.29 15.93
C ASN A 250 -14.99 20.49 15.45
N GLY A 251 -14.34 21.01 14.41
CA GLY A 251 -13.25 20.34 13.70
C GLY A 251 -13.68 19.77 12.35
N TYR A 252 -12.97 18.75 11.89
CA TYR A 252 -13.14 18.19 10.54
C TYR A 252 -13.65 16.75 10.56
N ALA A 253 -14.59 16.48 9.65
CA ALA A 253 -15.08 15.14 9.34
C ALA A 253 -14.65 14.75 7.91
N VAL A 254 -13.73 13.79 7.80
CA VAL A 254 -13.13 13.40 6.52
C VAL A 254 -13.87 12.25 5.83
N HIS A 255 -14.67 11.47 6.56
CA HIS A 255 -15.39 10.28 6.07
C HIS A 255 -16.04 10.47 4.68
N ASN A 256 -16.98 11.41 4.56
CA ASN A 256 -17.71 11.64 3.31
C ASN A 256 -16.79 12.09 2.18
N ALA A 257 -15.76 12.87 2.50
CA ALA A 257 -14.81 13.38 1.54
C ALA A 257 -13.91 12.25 1.01
N LEU A 258 -13.51 11.31 1.86
CA LEU A 258 -12.76 10.11 1.46
C LEU A 258 -13.65 9.11 0.72
N ALA A 259 -14.88 8.89 1.16
CA ALA A 259 -15.78 7.91 0.57
C ALA A 259 -16.32 8.32 -0.81
N LYS A 260 -16.67 9.60 -1.00
CA LYS A 260 -17.36 10.08 -2.22
C LYS A 260 -16.54 11.07 -3.05
N GLY A 261 -15.44 11.58 -2.50
CA GLY A 261 -14.77 12.74 -3.06
C GLY A 261 -15.64 14.00 -2.98
N LYS A 262 -15.12 15.12 -3.46
CA LYS A 262 -15.89 16.37 -3.61
C LYS A 262 -15.32 17.27 -4.69
N LYS A 263 -16.12 18.19 -5.22
CA LYS A 263 -15.61 19.30 -6.01
C LYS A 263 -14.84 20.26 -5.08
N GLY A 264 -13.62 20.61 -5.46
CA GLY A 264 -12.75 21.52 -4.73
C GLY A 264 -12.32 22.70 -5.61
N LYS A 265 -11.62 23.67 -5.01
CA LYS A 265 -11.13 24.86 -5.72
C LYS A 265 -10.09 24.51 -6.80
N ILE A 266 -9.27 23.48 -6.57
CA ILE A 266 -8.27 22.96 -7.52
C ILE A 266 -8.79 21.82 -8.42
N GLY A 267 -10.11 21.63 -8.52
CA GLY A 267 -10.71 20.58 -9.34
C GLY A 267 -11.54 19.60 -8.51
N ARG A 268 -11.09 18.34 -8.40
CA ARG A 268 -11.83 17.28 -7.72
C ARG A 268 -10.96 16.61 -6.67
N MET A 269 -11.42 16.61 -5.41
CA MET A 269 -10.90 15.74 -4.37
C MET A 269 -11.31 14.29 -4.71
N PRO A 270 -10.36 13.36 -4.86
CA PRO A 270 -10.66 11.98 -5.23
C PRO A 270 -11.40 11.25 -4.11
N ALA A 271 -12.17 10.23 -4.49
CA ALA A 271 -12.67 9.23 -3.56
C ALA A 271 -11.59 8.15 -3.39
N PHE A 272 -11.35 7.73 -2.16
CA PHE A 272 -10.35 6.71 -1.82
C PHE A 272 -10.94 5.29 -1.77
N GLY A 273 -12.27 5.15 -1.74
CA GLY A 273 -12.95 3.86 -1.85
C GLY A 273 -12.43 2.84 -0.83
N THR A 274 -11.91 1.71 -1.31
CA THR A 274 -11.34 0.64 -0.48
C THR A 274 -9.84 0.81 -0.17
N MET A 275 -9.20 1.89 -0.62
CA MET A 275 -7.77 2.13 -0.37
C MET A 275 -7.46 2.58 1.05
N ILE A 276 -8.45 3.12 1.76
CA ILE A 276 -8.33 3.55 3.16
C ILE A 276 -9.25 2.67 4.00
N THR A 277 -8.68 1.96 4.96
CA THR A 277 -9.44 1.11 5.89
C THR A 277 -10.15 1.95 6.98
N PRO A 278 -11.14 1.41 7.70
CA PRO A 278 -11.81 2.15 8.78
C PRO A 278 -10.87 2.67 9.88
N VAL A 279 -9.86 1.90 10.29
CA VAL A 279 -8.85 2.37 11.25
C VAL A 279 -7.99 3.48 10.65
N GLN A 280 -7.57 3.37 9.39
CA GLN A 280 -6.81 4.41 8.71
C GLN A 280 -7.61 5.71 8.56
N GLU A 281 -8.91 5.62 8.29
CA GLU A 281 -9.81 6.77 8.28
C GLU A 281 -9.89 7.43 9.67
N LYS A 282 -10.02 6.63 10.72
CA LYS A 282 -10.03 7.12 12.11
C LYS A 282 -8.70 7.81 12.46
N ALA A 283 -7.57 7.22 12.04
CA ALA A 283 -6.24 7.79 12.20
C ALA A 283 -6.10 9.14 11.48
N LEU A 284 -6.48 9.22 10.20
CA LEU A 284 -6.52 10.46 9.43
C LEU A 284 -7.40 11.52 10.09
N THR A 285 -8.58 11.12 10.59
CA THR A 285 -9.49 12.03 11.30
C THR A 285 -8.81 12.60 12.55
N ALA A 286 -8.16 11.75 13.36
CA ALA A 286 -7.45 12.17 14.57
C ALA A 286 -6.32 13.16 14.25
N TYR A 287 -5.51 12.88 13.21
CA TYR A 287 -4.45 13.77 12.78
C TYR A 287 -4.97 15.11 12.28
N VAL A 288 -5.93 15.11 11.35
CA VAL A 288 -6.50 16.35 10.79
C VAL A 288 -7.16 17.21 11.87
N GLN A 289 -7.85 16.60 12.83
CA GLN A 289 -8.41 17.32 13.98
C GLN A 289 -7.33 17.93 14.88
N SER A 290 -6.14 17.33 14.94
CA SER A 290 -5.03 17.86 15.72
C SER A 290 -4.32 19.05 15.06
N LEU A 291 -4.56 19.32 13.77
CA LEU A 291 -3.98 20.46 13.06
C LEU A 291 -4.67 21.78 13.41
N ALA A 292 -5.96 21.74 13.72
CA ALA A 292 -6.77 22.93 14.05
C ALA A 292 -6.72 23.32 15.54
N ASN A 293 -6.02 22.54 16.38
CA ASN A 293 -6.01 22.67 17.84
C ASN A 293 -4.65 23.12 18.39
#